data_AF-A0AA40AUI5-F1
#
_entry.id   AF-A0AA40AUI5-F1
#
_cell.length_a   1.000
_cell.length_b   1.000
_cell.length_c   1.000
_cell.angle_alpha   90.00
_cell.angle_beta   90.00
_cell.angle_gamma   90.00
#
_symmetry.space_group_name_H-M   'P 1'
#
loop_
_entity.id
_entity.type
_entity.pdbx_description
1 polymer ?
#
loop_
_entity_poly.entity_id
_entity_poly.type
_entity_poly.pdbx_seq_one_letter_code
_entity_poly.pdbx_strand_id
1 'polypeptide(L)'
;MEQGLTCNVGNCEAQLTDQALVTACRFVGALLLSAVHVLCLKCASNHRFAVQGPYTCPVCQQPLAASEVCKQLLYPSEEWNSVVLSGLSPTMVMEYAGKALSF
;
A
#
# COMPACT_ATOMS: atom_id res chain seq x y z
N MET A 1 12.86 -14.44 -10.49
CA MET A 1 12.66 -14.53 -9.03
C MET A 1 12.18 -13.16 -8.61
N GLU A 2 10.89 -13.01 -8.33
CA GLU A 2 10.34 -11.73 -7.89
C GLU A 2 11.02 -11.36 -6.56
N GLN A 3 11.70 -10.22 -6.54
CA GLN A 3 12.33 -9.73 -5.32
C GLN A 3 11.21 -9.45 -4.32
N GLY A 4 11.26 -10.07 -3.14
CA GLY A 4 10.23 -9.89 -2.13
C GLY A 4 10.09 -8.42 -1.74
N LEU A 5 8.86 -7.95 -1.54
CA LEU A 5 8.60 -6.59 -1.10
C LEU A 5 9.22 -6.37 0.29
N THR A 6 9.89 -5.23 0.48
CA THR A 6 10.48 -4.82 1.76
C THR A 6 9.84 -3.55 2.26
N CYS A 7 9.89 -3.32 3.57
CA CYS A 7 9.37 -2.10 4.16
C CYS A 7 10.15 -0.87 3.67
N ASN A 8 9.45 0.19 3.24
CA ASN A 8 10.09 1.43 2.78
C ASN A 8 10.57 2.36 3.92
N VAL A 9 10.36 2.00 5.19
CA VAL A 9 10.86 2.80 6.32
C VAL A 9 12.38 2.57 6.41
N GLY A 10 13.17 3.64 6.29
CA GLY A 10 14.63 3.53 6.10
C GLY A 10 15.42 2.77 7.18
N ASN A 11 14.84 2.58 8.38
CA ASN A 11 15.45 1.82 9.48
C ASN A 11 14.82 0.41 9.66
N CYS A 12 14.07 -0.09 8.68
CA CYS A 12 13.38 -1.36 8.75
C CYS A 12 13.74 -2.25 7.56
N GLU A 13 14.33 -3.42 7.85
CA GLU A 13 14.71 -4.42 6.84
C GLU A 13 13.68 -5.56 6.74
N ALA A 14 12.46 -5.34 7.24
CA ALA A 14 11.45 -6.38 7.27
C ALA A 14 10.97 -6.73 5.85
N GLN A 15 11.05 -8.01 5.51
CA GLN A 15 10.39 -8.57 4.34
C GLN A 15 8.88 -8.69 4.58
N LEU A 16 8.10 -8.31 3.58
CA LEU A 16 6.64 -8.31 3.65
C LEU A 16 6.10 -9.59 3.02
N THR A 17 5.44 -10.41 3.83
CA THR A 17 5.08 -11.80 3.45
C THR A 17 3.59 -12.11 3.49
N ASP A 18 2.78 -11.29 4.14
CA ASP A 18 1.33 -11.52 4.26
C ASP A 18 0.59 -10.22 4.00
N GLN A 19 0.66 -9.29 4.95
CA GLN A 19 -0.06 -8.02 4.88
C GLN A 19 0.91 -6.85 5.05
N ALA A 20 0.59 -5.77 4.35
CA ALA A 20 1.30 -4.51 4.46
C ALA A 20 0.32 -3.33 4.50
N LEU A 21 0.79 -2.21 5.02
CA LEU A 21 0.11 -0.94 4.89
C LEU A 21 0.69 -0.22 3.67
N VAL A 22 -0.17 0.19 2.75
CA VAL A 22 0.18 0.93 1.55
C VAL A 22 -0.32 2.35 1.70
N THR A 23 0.55 3.33 1.44
CA THR A 23 0.19 4.75 1.47
C THR A 23 0.31 5.37 0.08
N ALA A 24 -0.71 6.10 -0.36
CA ALA A 24 -0.67 6.92 -1.56
C ALA A 24 -0.20 8.34 -1.19
N CYS A 25 1.09 8.62 -1.37
CA CYS A 25 1.68 9.92 -1.11
C CYS A 25 1.64 10.76 -2.39
N ARG A 26 0.97 11.90 -2.36
CA ARG A 26 0.83 12.86 -3.47
C ARG A 26 1.98 13.89 -3.54
N PHE A 27 2.75 14.03 -2.47
CA PHE A 27 3.91 14.92 -2.37
C PHE A 27 5.12 14.15 -1.83
N VAL A 28 6.26 14.28 -2.51
CA VAL A 28 7.56 13.88 -2.00
C VAL A 28 8.42 15.15 -1.92
N GLY A 29 8.52 15.74 -0.74
CA GLY A 29 9.09 17.08 -0.58
C GLY A 29 8.22 18.16 -1.23
N ALA A 30 8.81 18.99 -2.10
CA ALA A 30 8.11 20.08 -2.81
C ALA A 30 7.57 19.69 -4.20
N LEU A 31 7.78 18.45 -4.64
CA LEU A 31 7.38 17.97 -5.96
C LEU A 31 6.07 17.18 -5.88
N LEU A 32 5.14 17.48 -6.79
CA LEU A 32 3.91 16.72 -7.04
C LEU A 32 4.24 15.38 -7.74
N LEU A 33 4.86 14.49 -6.98
CA LEU A 33 5.16 13.13 -7.40
C LEU A 33 4.29 12.18 -6.59
N SER A 34 3.38 11.48 -7.27
CA SER A 34 2.60 10.42 -6.66
C SER A 34 3.52 9.23 -6.40
N ALA A 35 3.90 9.02 -5.15
CA ALA A 35 4.70 7.90 -4.68
C ALA A 35 3.86 6.97 -3.80
N VAL A 36 4.10 5.68 -3.95
CA VAL A 36 3.49 4.66 -3.09
C VAL A 36 4.55 4.15 -2.12
N HIS A 37 4.27 4.21 -0.82
CA HIS A 37 5.13 3.61 0.20
C HIS A 37 4.42 2.43 0.85
N VAL A 38 5.15 1.33 0.98
CA VAL A 38 4.68 0.08 1.57
C VAL A 38 5.38 -0.13 2.91
N LEU A 39 4.62 -0.39 3.95
CA LEU A 39 5.09 -0.51 5.33
C LEU A 39 4.67 -1.85 5.92
N CYS A 40 5.56 -2.44 6.74
CA CYS A 40 5.17 -3.58 7.55
C CYS A 40 4.16 -3.15 8.64
N LEU A 41 3.34 -4.09 9.12
CA LEU A 41 2.34 -3.79 10.14
C LEU A 41 2.93 -3.27 11.46
N LYS A 42 4.18 -3.65 11.77
CA LYS A 42 4.91 -3.15 12.94
C LYS A 42 5.22 -1.66 12.82
N CYS A 43 5.77 -1.23 11.68
CA CYS A 43 6.02 0.19 11.40
C CYS A 43 4.70 0.98 11.33
N ALA A 44 3.67 0.44 10.67
CA ALA A 44 2.35 1.05 10.63
C ALA A 44 1.79 1.30 12.05
N SER A 45 1.89 0.32 12.94
CA SER A 45 1.42 0.44 14.32
C SER A 45 2.25 1.46 15.12
N ASN A 46 3.58 1.44 14.97
CA ASN A 46 4.48 2.39 15.64
C ASN A 46 4.21 3.85 15.20
N HIS A 47 3.81 4.05 13.95
CA HIS A 47 3.42 5.35 13.39
C HIS A 47 1.92 5.65 13.52
N ARG A 48 1.21 4.91 14.38
CA ARG A 48 -0.20 5.15 14.76
C ARG A 48 -1.21 5.04 13.62
N PHE A 49 -0.91 4.31 12.56
CA PHE A 49 -1.88 4.03 11.49
C PHE A 49 -3.05 3.13 11.94
N ALA A 50 -3.00 2.56 13.15
CA ALA A 50 -4.07 1.76 13.74
C ALA A 50 -5.10 2.58 14.53
N VAL A 51 -4.79 3.83 14.89
CA VAL A 51 -5.65 4.72 15.67
C VAL A 51 -6.11 5.82 14.74
N GLN A 52 -7.42 6.03 14.61
CA GLN A 52 -8.02 6.99 13.67
C GLN A 52 -7.24 8.32 13.64
N GLY A 53 -7.00 8.83 12.44
CA GLY A 53 -5.98 9.84 12.12
C GLY A 53 -5.96 11.14 12.95
N PRO A 54 -4.98 12.02 12.72
CA PRO A 54 -4.26 12.20 11.46
C PRO A 54 -3.10 11.22 11.23
N TYR A 55 -2.89 10.86 9.96
CA TYR A 55 -1.79 9.99 9.53
C TYR A 55 -0.68 10.81 8.88
N THR A 56 0.57 10.42 9.12
CA THR A 56 1.75 11.01 8.47
C THR A 56 2.61 9.88 7.93
N CYS A 57 2.97 9.96 6.65
CA CYS A 57 3.86 8.98 6.03
C CYS A 57 5.25 9.05 6.69
N PRO A 58 5.78 7.96 7.27
CA PRO A 58 7.10 8.01 7.90
C PRO A 58 8.26 8.06 6.91
N VAL A 59 7.99 7.86 5.61
CA VAL A 59 9.01 7.88 4.55
C VAL A 59 9.17 9.31 4.01
N CYS A 60 8.09 9.94 3.53
CA CYS A 60 8.15 11.28 2.94
C CYS A 60 7.61 12.41 3.85
N GLN A 61 7.17 12.09 5.07
CA GLN A 61 6.64 13.04 6.06
C GLN A 61 5.39 13.82 5.61
N GLN A 62 4.69 13.35 4.56
CA GLN A 62 3.45 13.97 4.10
C GLN A 62 2.27 13.61 5.02
N PRO A 63 1.39 14.56 5.39
CA PRO A 63 0.10 14.25 5.98
C PRO A 63 -0.80 13.51 4.99
N LEU A 64 -1.48 12.46 5.46
CA LEU A 64 -2.34 11.59 4.66
C LEU A 64 -3.78 11.60 5.17
N ALA A 65 -4.73 11.58 4.25
CA ALA A 65 -6.12 11.29 4.55
C ALA A 65 -6.33 9.78 4.78
N ALA A 66 -7.42 9.40 5.46
CA ALA A 66 -7.74 7.98 5.66
C ALA A 66 -7.95 7.21 4.35
N SER A 67 -8.40 7.90 3.28
CA SER A 67 -8.55 7.31 1.93
C SER A 67 -7.22 7.04 1.22
N GLU A 68 -6.11 7.60 1.71
CA GLU A 68 -4.77 7.43 1.14
C GLU A 68 -3.98 6.32 1.83
N VAL A 69 -4.62 5.61 2.75
CA VAL A 69 -4.02 4.53 3.52
C VAL A 69 -4.86 3.29 3.32
N CYS A 70 -4.24 2.21 2.85
CA CYS A 70 -4.91 0.93 2.65
C CYS A 70 -4.08 -0.20 3.27
N LYS A 71 -4.75 -1.14 3.95
CA LYS A 71 -4.11 -2.39 4.36
C LYS A 71 -4.31 -3.40 3.24
N GLN A 72 -3.21 -3.92 2.70
CA GLN A 72 -3.23 -4.80 1.53
C GLN A 72 -2.70 -6.19 1.87
N LEU A 73 -3.38 -7.19 1.33
CA LEU A 73 -2.92 -8.58 1.30
C LEU A 73 -2.00 -8.75 0.09
N LEU A 74 -0.77 -9.21 0.32
CA LEU A 74 0.28 -9.27 -0.70
C LEU A 74 0.22 -10.53 -1.54
N TYR A 75 -0.16 -11.65 -0.91
CA TYR A 75 -0.28 -12.96 -1.56
C TYR A 75 -1.67 -13.54 -1.29
N PRO A 76 -2.71 -13.01 -1.95
CA PRO A 76 -4.07 -13.51 -1.79
C PRO A 76 -4.21 -14.97 -2.23
N SER A 77 -5.04 -15.74 -1.52
CA SER A 77 -5.35 -17.12 -1.90
C SER A 77 -6.21 -17.17 -3.16
N GLU A 78 -6.25 -18.33 -3.82
CA GLU A 78 -7.10 -18.54 -5.00
C GLU A 78 -8.59 -18.35 -4.67
N GLU A 79 -9.03 -18.81 -3.50
CA GLU A 79 -10.40 -18.61 -3.01
C GLU A 79 -10.70 -17.13 -2.78
N TRP A 80 -9.77 -16.39 -2.19
CA TRP A 80 -9.92 -14.94 -2.01
C TRP A 80 -10.03 -14.22 -3.37
N ASN A 81 -9.20 -14.59 -4.34
CA ASN A 81 -9.23 -14.01 -5.68
C ASN A 81 -10.58 -14.27 -6.36
N SER A 82 -11.09 -15.50 -6.27
CA SER A 82 -12.40 -15.86 -6.80
C SER A 82 -13.51 -14.99 -6.20
N VAL A 83 -13.51 -14.81 -4.87
CA VAL A 83 -14.52 -13.99 -4.18
C VAL A 83 -14.42 -12.52 -4.58
N VAL A 84 -13.23 -11.94 -4.57
CA VAL A 84 -13.04 -10.50 -4.84
C VAL A 84 -13.33 -10.16 -6.31
N LEU A 85 -12.98 -11.04 -7.24
CA LEU A 85 -13.21 -10.81 -8.67
C LEU A 85 -14.66 -11.05 -9.09
N SER A 86 -15.40 -11.95 -8.42
CA SER A 86 -16.78 -12.32 -8.79
C SER A 86 -17.78 -11.15 -8.75
N GLY A 87 -17.48 -10.07 -8.05
CA GLY A 87 -18.31 -8.86 -7.99
C GLY A 87 -17.95 -7.76 -8.98
N LEU A 88 -16.89 -7.93 -9.77
CA LEU A 88 -16.36 -6.89 -10.67
C LEU A 88 -16.73 -7.17 -12.12
N SER A 89 -16.99 -6.11 -12.90
CA SER A 89 -17.16 -6.26 -14.34
C SER A 89 -15.80 -6.51 -15.02
N PRO A 90 -15.76 -7.27 -16.14
CA PRO A 90 -14.52 -7.50 -16.87
C PRO A 90 -13.81 -6.19 -17.26
N THR A 91 -14.57 -5.15 -17.61
CA THR A 91 -14.03 -3.82 -17.92
C THR A 91 -13.29 -3.20 -16.74
N MET A 92 -13.86 -3.24 -15.52
CA MET A 92 -13.18 -2.73 -14.32
C MET A 92 -11.89 -3.50 -14.01
N VAL A 93 -11.93 -4.84 -14.15
CA VAL A 93 -10.74 -5.68 -13.92
C VAL A 93 -9.61 -5.28 -14.86
N MET A 94 -9.92 -5.09 -16.14
CA MET A 94 -8.93 -4.66 -17.14
C MET A 94 -8.37 -3.26 -16.86
N GLU A 95 -9.22 -2.31 -16.44
CA GLU A 95 -8.77 -0.97 -16.05
C GLU A 95 -7.83 -1.01 -14.84
N TYR A 96 -8.13 -1.81 -13.82
CA TYR A 96 -7.30 -1.95 -12.64
C TYR A 96 -5.96 -2.61 -12.95
N ALA A 97 -5.96 -3.66 -13.77
CA ALA A 97 -4.74 -4.30 -14.24
C ALA A 97 -3.86 -3.30 -15.03
N GLY A 98 -4.46 -2.52 -15.94
CA GLY A 98 -3.73 -1.49 -16.69
C GLY A 98 -3.09 -0.42 -15.81
N LYS A 99 -3.80 0.05 -14.77
CA LYS A 99 -3.25 0.99 -13.78
C LYS A 99 -2.11 0.37 -12.99
N ALA A 100 -2.28 -0.87 -12.52
CA ALA A 100 -1.26 -1.58 -11.74
C ALA A 100 0.04 -1.80 -12.53
N LEU A 101 -0.07 -2.08 -13.83
CA LEU A 101 1.09 -2.30 -14.71
C LEU A 101 1.79 -1.01 -15.15
N SER A 102 1.17 0.16 -14.90
CA SER A 102 1.72 1.47 -15.29
C SER A 102 2.54 2.14 -14.17
N PHE A 103 2.62 1.52 -12.98
CA PHE A 103 3.47 1.97 -11.87
C PHE A 103 4.94 1.60 -12.11
#